data_AF-A0A968TJA1-F1
#
_entry.id   AF-A0A968TJA1-F1
#
_cell.length_a   1.000
_cell.length_b   1.000
_cell.length_c   1.000
_cell.angle_alpha   90.00
_cell.angle_beta   90.00
_cell.angle_gamma   90.00
#
_symmetry.space_group_name_H-M   'P 1'
#
loop_
_entity.id
_entity.type
_entity.pdbx_description
1 polymer ?
#
loop_
_entity_poly.entity_id
_entity_poly.type
_entity_poly.pdbx_seq_one_letter_code
_entity_poly.pdbx_strand_id
1 'polypeptide(L)' 'MTTLSQKLRERRKSLGLTRIQIARACDVVESTVVNWETGKHIPRLYPTQMEALCEMLGFTLEELAEMQRQE' A
#
# COMPACT_ATOMS: atom_id res chain seq x y z
N MET A 1 -2.00 14.79 11.11
CA MET A 1 -2.39 13.37 11.13
C MET A 1 -1.84 12.73 9.86
N THR A 2 -1.16 11.58 9.96
CA THR A 2 -0.62 10.87 8.78
C THR A 2 -1.68 9.98 8.16
N THR A 3 -1.99 10.22 6.89
CA THR A 3 -2.93 9.45 6.07
C THR A 3 -2.38 8.05 5.77
N LEU A 4 -3.25 7.07 5.50
CA LEU A 4 -2.95 5.77 4.92
C LEU A 4 -2.00 5.91 3.72
N SER A 5 -2.30 6.85 2.81
CA SER A 5 -1.46 7.11 1.64
C SER A 5 -0.02 7.49 2.00
N GLN A 6 0.17 8.33 3.03
CA GLN A 6 1.49 8.70 3.55
C GLN A 6 2.17 7.51 4.22
N LYS A 7 1.46 6.73 5.04
CA LYS A 7 2.01 5.56 5.72
C LYS A 7 2.48 4.49 4.74
N LEU A 8 1.71 4.19 3.69
CA LEU A 8 2.13 3.28 2.61
C LEU A 8 3.43 3.75 1.96
N ARG A 9 3.51 5.05 1.63
CA ARG A 9 4.68 5.64 0.97
C ARG A 9 5.92 5.62 1.86
N GLU A 10 5.77 6.01 3.12
CA GLU A 10 6.85 6.05 4.11
C GLU A 10 7.37 4.64 4.38
N ARG A 11 6.48 3.67 4.55
CA ARG A 11 6.85 2.27 4.75
C ARG A 11 7.62 1.72 3.57
N ARG A 12 7.11 1.88 2.34
CA ARG A 12 7.81 1.46 1.13
C ARG A 12 9.23 2.04 1.07
N LYS A 13 9.38 3.34 1.33
CA LYS A 13 10.70 4.01 1.35
C LYS A 13 11.62 3.46 2.44
N SER A 14 11.11 3.21 3.65
CA SER A 14 11.90 2.65 4.76
C SER A 14 12.46 1.26 4.44
N LEU A 15 11.76 0.50 3.59
CA LEU A 15 12.15 -0.82 3.12
C LEU A 15 13.03 -0.77 1.84
N GLY A 16 13.34 0.41 1.32
CA GLY A 16 14.12 0.57 0.08
C GLY A 16 13.39 0.08 -1.19
N LEU A 17 12.09 -0.13 -1.13
CA LEU A 17 11.30 -0.68 -2.22
C LEU A 17 10.94 0.39 -3.25
N THR A 18 10.96 0.02 -4.52
CA THR A 18 10.43 0.83 -5.62
C THR A 18 8.93 0.60 -5.78
N ARG A 19 8.21 1.54 -6.42
CA ARG A 19 6.77 1.36 -6.67
C ARG A 19 6.50 0.21 -7.61
N ILE A 20 7.34 0.01 -8.63
CA ILE A 20 7.21 -1.11 -9.57
C ILE A 20 7.38 -2.48 -8.87
N GLN A 21 8.16 -2.58 -7.79
CA GLN A 21 8.24 -3.82 -7.00
C GLN A 21 6.93 -4.14 -6.29
N ILE A 22 6.30 -3.14 -5.64
CA ILE A 22 4.97 -3.30 -5.03
C ILE A 22 3.93 -3.65 -6.11
N ALA A 23 3.97 -2.93 -7.23
CA ALA A 23 3.02 -3.10 -8.32
C ALA A 23 3.06 -4.53 -8.89
N ARG A 24 4.27 -5.06 -9.13
CA ARG A 24 4.47 -6.44 -9.58
C ARG A 24 3.98 -7.47 -8.57
N ALA A 25 4.23 -7.27 -7.27
CA ALA A 25 3.78 -8.18 -6.22
C ALA A 25 2.24 -8.23 -6.13
N CYS A 26 1.59 -7.08 -6.28
CA CYS A 26 0.12 -6.99 -6.23
C CYS A 26 -0.56 -7.21 -7.60
N ASP A 27 0.17 -7.55 -8.65
CA ASP A 27 -0.33 -7.68 -10.03
C ASP A 27 -1.14 -6.44 -10.50
N VAL A 28 -0.55 -5.25 -10.33
CA VAL A 28 -1.10 -3.97 -10.80
C VAL A 28 -0.03 -3.19 -11.56
N VAL A 29 -0.45 -2.13 -12.27
CA VAL A 29 0.48 -1.20 -12.90
C VAL A 29 1.06 -0.20 -11.90
N GLU A 30 2.27 0.31 -12.16
CA GLU A 30 2.97 1.24 -11.24
C GLU A 30 2.15 2.51 -10.92
N SER A 31 1.40 3.02 -11.89
CA SER A 31 0.54 4.20 -11.70
C SER A 31 -0.56 3.96 -10.67
N THR A 32 -1.00 2.71 -10.47
CA THR A 32 -1.94 2.34 -9.41
C THR A 32 -1.30 2.56 -8.03
N VAL A 33 -0.04 2.14 -7.84
CA VAL A 33 0.71 2.39 -6.60
C VAL A 33 0.96 3.89 -6.38
N VAL A 34 1.24 4.65 -7.44
CA VAL A 34 1.32 6.13 -7.36
C VAL A 34 0.01 6.72 -6.85
N ASN A 35 -1.14 6.25 -7.34
CA ASN A 35 -2.45 6.73 -6.90
C ASN A 35 -2.72 6.40 -5.43
N TRP A 36 -2.26 5.25 -4.94
CA TRP A 36 -2.35 4.89 -3.51
C TRP A 36 -1.52 5.82 -2.63
N GLU A 37 -0.26 6.06 -3.00
CA GLU A 37 0.66 6.90 -2.22
C GLU A 37 0.37 8.40 -2.26
N THR A 38 -0.48 8.83 -3.19
CA THR A 38 -0.92 10.22 -3.32
C THR A 38 -2.32 10.43 -2.75
N GLY A 39 -2.97 9.37 -2.25
CA GLY A 39 -4.33 9.43 -1.69
C GLY A 39 -5.42 9.62 -2.74
N LYS A 40 -5.11 9.54 -4.04
CA LYS A 40 -6.09 9.64 -5.12
C LYS A 40 -7.05 8.45 -5.12
N HIS A 41 -6.54 7.26 -4.81
CA HIS A 41 -7.33 6.04 -4.68
C HIS A 41 -6.84 5.22 -3.50
N ILE A 42 -7.75 4.53 -2.81
CA ILE A 42 -7.41 3.50 -1.82
C ILE A 42 -7.14 2.15 -2.51
N PRO A 43 -6.30 1.26 -1.95
CA PRO A 43 -6.11 -0.08 -2.48
C PRO A 43 -7.41 -0.89 -2.47
N ARG A 44 -7.95 -1.17 -3.66
CA ARG A 44 -9.12 -2.06 -3.86
C ARG A 44 -8.63 -3.33 -4.54
N LEU A 45 -8.11 -4.25 -3.72
CA LEU A 45 -7.38 -5.43 -4.17
C LEU A 45 -8.18 -6.70 -3.90
N TYR A 46 -7.98 -7.72 -4.73
CA TYR A 46 -8.43 -9.07 -4.40
C TYR A 46 -7.65 -9.61 -3.19
N PRO A 47 -8.17 -10.60 -2.44
CA PRO A 47 -7.52 -11.10 -1.22
C PRO A 47 -6.05 -11.48 -1.39
N THR A 48 -5.68 -12.16 -2.48
CA THR A 48 -4.29 -12.55 -2.77
C THR A 48 -3.37 -11.35 -3.05
N GLN A 49 -3.89 -10.31 -3.70
CA GLN A 49 -3.13 -9.08 -3.97
C GLN A 49 -2.97 -8.25 -2.69
N MET A 50 -3.98 -8.25 -1.82
CA MET A 50 -3.91 -7.61 -0.50
C MET A 50 -2.90 -8.32 0.40
N GLU A 51 -2.90 -9.64 0.41
CA GLU A 51 -1.88 -10.46 1.10
C GLU A 51 -0.47 -10.08 0.62
N ALA A 52 -0.23 -10.04 -0.70
CA ALA A 52 1.05 -9.62 -1.26
C ALA A 52 1.45 -8.18 -0.86
N LEU A 53 0.47 -7.25 -0.79
CA LEU A 53 0.72 -5.89 -0.32
C LEU A 53 1.17 -5.87 1.15
N CYS A 54 0.46 -6.62 1.99
CA CYS A 54 0.75 -6.79 3.41
C CYS A 54 2.15 -7.38 3.62
N GLU A 55 2.50 -8.45 2.91
CA GLU A 55 3.82 -9.08 2.98
C GLU A 55 4.95 -8.12 2.57
N MET A 56 4.80 -7.46 1.43
CA MET A 56 5.82 -6.55 0.90
C MET A 56 6.06 -5.34 1.80
N LEU A 57 5.00 -4.82 2.43
CA LEU A 57 5.10 -3.67 3.32
C LEU A 57 5.27 -4.05 4.79
N GLY A 58 5.22 -5.34 5.12
CA GLY A 58 5.26 -5.82 6.50
C GLY A 58 4.16 -5.19 7.36
N PHE A 59 2.94 -5.18 6.84
CA PHE A 59 1.73 -4.80 7.56
C PHE A 59 0.79 -5.98 7.72
N THR A 60 -0.03 -5.98 8.76
CA THR A 60 -1.20 -6.87 8.82
C THR A 60 -2.41 -6.21 8.18
N LEU A 61 -3.43 -7.01 7.85
CA LEU A 61 -4.69 -6.48 7.32
C LEU A 61 -5.39 -5.59 8.36
N GLU A 62 -5.28 -5.93 9.64
CA GLU A 62 -5.84 -5.17 10.75
C GLU A 62 -5.20 -3.78 10.84
N GLU A 63 -3.87 -3.69 10.75
CA GLU A 63 -3.14 -2.42 10.76
C GLU A 63 -3.60 -1.50 9.61
N LEU A 64 -3.74 -2.04 8.40
CA LEU A 64 -4.25 -1.28 7.24
C LEU A 64 -5.69 -0.80 7.48
N ALA A 65 -6.54 -1.67 8.01
CA ALA A 65 -7.94 -1.33 8.31
C ALA A 65 -8.07 -0.27 9.41
N GLU A 66 -7.18 -0.26 10.40
CA GLU A 66 -7.11 0.79 11.43
C GLU A 66 -6.66 2.12 10.86
N MET A 67 -5.62 2.12 10.01
CA MET A 67 -5.14 3.33 9.35
C MET A 67 -6.24 3.97 8.50
N GLN A 68 -7.03 3.17 7.79
CA GLN A 68 -8.14 3.68 6.97
C GLN A 68 -9.31 4.20 7.82
N ARG A 69 -9.60 3.60 8.98
CA ARG A 69 -10.68 4.05 9.89
C ARG A 69 -10.37 5.38 10.58
N GLN A 70 -9.10 5.75 10.66
CA GLN A 70 -8.61 6.96 11.34
C GLN A 70 -8.41 8.15 10.40
N GLU A 71 -8.74 8.00 9.11
CA GLU A 71 -8.82 9.09 8.10
C GLU A 71 -10.21 9.71 8.02
#